data_AF-A0A9X6IER8-F1
#
_entry.id   AF-A0A9X6IER8-F1
#
_cell.length_a   1.000
_cell.length_b   1.000
_cell.length_c   1.000
_cell.angle_alpha   90.00
_cell.angle_beta   90.00
_cell.angle_gamma   90.00
#
_symmetry.space_group_name_H-M   'P 1'
#
loop_
_entity.id
_entity.type
_entity.pdbx_description
1 polymer ?
#
loop_
_entity_poly.entity_id
_entity_poly.type
_entity_poly.pdbx_seq_one_letter_code
_entity_poly.pdbx_strand_id
1 'polypeptide(L)'
;MKIRIKFVKYTTKSKGFMWTITPELLLEKLNLSLKKERDYGIFDPQVLSVQTISNHEIIVNLYITGEDKDDNQLRGFIVDRIIDDWSWNAEVIAEII
;
A
#
# COMPACT_ATOMS: atom_id res chain seq x y z
N MET A 1 11.65 -2.26 -5.70
CA MET A 1 10.48 -3.16 -5.84
C MET A 1 9.34 -2.36 -6.44
N LYS A 2 8.60 -2.90 -7.42
CA LYS A 2 7.39 -2.24 -7.91
C LYS A 2 6.16 -2.93 -7.32
N ILE A 3 5.22 -2.15 -6.80
CA ILE A 3 3.92 -2.61 -6.34
C ILE A 3 2.85 -1.93 -7.17
N ARG A 4 1.90 -2.72 -7.67
CA ARG A 4 0.63 -2.21 -8.19
C ARG A 4 -0.41 -2.23 -7.09
N ILE A 5 -1.13 -1.12 -6.92
CA ILE A 5 -2.22 -0.99 -5.96
C ILE A 5 -3.49 -0.60 -6.73
N LYS A 6 -4.54 -1.41 -6.59
CA LYS A 6 -5.80 -1.23 -7.29
C LYS A 6 -6.97 -1.32 -6.32
N PHE A 7 -7.78 -0.27 -6.26
CA PHE A 7 -9.07 -0.32 -5.59
C PHE A 7 -10.06 -1.19 -6.39
N VAL A 8 -10.78 -2.05 -5.69
CA VAL A 8 -11.79 -2.95 -6.27
C VAL A 8 -13.20 -2.47 -5.95
N LYS A 9 -13.55 -2.37 -4.67
CA LYS A 9 -14.87 -1.95 -4.19
C LYS A 9 -14.83 -1.59 -2.70
N TYR A 10 -15.84 -0.87 -2.20
CA TYR A 10 -16.02 -0.71 -0.75
C TYR A 10 -16.48 -2.00 -0.10
N THR A 11 -16.10 -2.22 1.16
CA THR A 11 -16.60 -3.37 1.93
C THR A 11 -17.96 -3.06 2.55
N THR A 12 -18.72 -4.10 2.90
CA THR A 12 -20.01 -3.98 3.60
C THR A 12 -19.87 -3.45 5.04
N LYS A 13 -18.63 -3.38 5.56
CA LYS A 13 -18.31 -2.84 6.88
C LYS A 13 -18.12 -1.32 6.90
N SER A 14 -18.13 -0.67 5.74
CA SER A 14 -18.05 0.78 5.58
C SER A 14 -19.32 1.48 6.08
N LYS A 15 -19.58 1.42 7.40
CA LYS A 15 -20.72 2.07 8.04
C LYS A 15 -20.48 3.59 8.07
N GLY A 16 -20.94 4.28 7.01
CA GLY A 16 -21.17 5.72 7.02
C GLY A 16 -20.08 6.62 6.44
N PHE A 17 -18.93 6.09 6.03
CA PHE A 17 -17.92 6.89 5.33
C PHE A 17 -17.26 6.11 4.18
N MET A 18 -17.65 6.45 2.96
CA MET A 18 -16.99 6.00 1.73
C MET A 18 -16.09 7.13 1.25
N TRP A 19 -14.78 6.93 1.33
CA TRP A 19 -13.82 7.89 0.77
C TRP A 19 -13.98 7.94 -0.74
N THR A 20 -14.05 9.13 -1.34
CA THR A 20 -13.87 9.26 -2.78
C THR A 20 -12.50 8.70 -3.16
N ILE A 21 -12.48 7.64 -3.96
CA ILE A 21 -11.22 7.01 -4.36
C ILE A 21 -10.55 7.86 -5.42
N THR A 22 -9.31 8.25 -5.14
CA THR A 22 -8.43 8.93 -6.08
C THR A 22 -7.01 8.35 -5.99
N PRO A 23 -6.17 8.55 -7.02
CA PRO A 23 -4.76 8.16 -6.97
C PRO A 23 -4.02 8.76 -5.77
N GLU A 24 -4.35 9.99 -5.39
CA GLU A 24 -3.75 10.70 -4.26
C GLU A 24 -4.12 10.03 -2.93
N LEU A 25 -5.38 9.60 -2.77
CA LEU A 25 -5.79 8.84 -1.59
C LEU A 25 -5.10 7.47 -1.53
N LEU A 26 -4.95 6.80 -2.68
CA LEU A 26 -4.21 5.53 -2.77
C LEU A 26 -2.77 5.70 -2.28
N LEU A 27 -2.11 6.76 -2.73
CA LEU A 27 -0.75 7.11 -2.32
C LEU A 27 -0.67 7.55 -0.85
N GLU A 28 -1.61 8.35 -0.36
CA GLU A 28 -1.67 8.79 1.03
C GLU A 28 -1.74 7.59 1.98
N LYS A 29 -2.66 6.65 1.72
CA LYS A 29 -2.80 5.44 2.53
C LYS A 29 -1.57 4.55 2.47
N LEU A 30 -0.97 4.38 1.28
CA LEU A 30 0.30 3.67 1.15
C LEU A 30 1.38 4.32 2.04
N ASN A 31 1.57 5.63 1.96
CA ASN A 31 2.58 6.33 2.75
C ASN A 31 2.33 6.18 4.26
N LEU A 32 1.07 6.15 4.70
CA LEU A 32 0.72 5.86 6.10
C LEU A 32 1.12 4.43 6.50
N SER A 33 0.84 3.42 5.67
CA SER A 33 1.25 2.03 5.93
C SER A 33 2.78 1.91 6.00
N LEU A 34 3.49 2.51 5.04
CA LEU A 34 4.96 2.50 5.00
C LEU A 34 5.59 3.23 6.20
N LYS A 35 4.99 4.34 6.63
CA LYS A 35 5.44 5.08 7.82
C LYS A 35 5.33 4.23 9.09
N LYS A 36 4.22 3.50 9.27
CA LYS A 36 4.08 2.58 10.43
C LYS A 36 5.24 1.58 10.47
N GLU A 37 5.61 1.00 9.33
CA GLU A 37 6.72 0.06 9.27
C GLU A 37 8.07 0.69 9.58
N ARG A 38 8.30 1.92 9.11
CA ARG A 38 9.46 2.72 9.52
C ARG A 38 9.49 2.96 11.02
N ASP A 39 8.35 3.32 11.62
CA ASP A 39 8.25 3.63 13.04
C ASP A 39 8.46 2.39 13.92
N TYR A 40 8.20 1.18 13.41
CA TYR A 40 8.57 -0.08 14.08
C TYR A 40 10.08 -0.35 14.08
N GLY A 41 10.87 0.36 13.27
CA GLY A 41 12.33 0.26 13.22
C GLY A 41 12.86 -1.01 12.54
N ILE A 42 11.97 -1.80 11.90
CA ILE A 42 12.34 -3.05 11.24
C ILE A 42 12.80 -2.79 9.81
N PHE A 43 12.09 -1.90 9.09
CA PHE A 43 12.36 -1.57 7.69
C PHE A 43 12.21 -0.06 7.44
N ASP A 44 12.98 0.50 6.50
CA ASP A 44 12.81 1.87 6.01
C ASP A 44 12.36 1.88 4.54
N PRO A 45 11.05 1.69 4.28
CA PRO A 45 10.51 1.82 2.93
C PRO A 45 10.40 3.30 2.51
N GLN A 46 10.78 3.56 1.26
CA GLN A 46 10.77 4.87 0.62
C GLN A 46 10.11 4.78 -0.77
N VAL A 47 9.18 5.69 -1.06
CA VAL A 47 8.59 5.82 -2.40
C VAL A 47 9.56 6.57 -3.29
N LEU A 48 10.03 5.91 -4.35
CA LEU A 48 10.90 6.52 -5.37
C LEU A 48 10.11 7.23 -6.47
N SER A 49 9.04 6.59 -6.94
CA SER A 49 8.19 7.15 -7.98
C SER A 49 6.79 6.53 -7.95
N VAL A 50 5.82 7.29 -8.46
CA VAL A 50 4.42 6.89 -8.55
C VAL A 50 3.95 7.12 -9.98
N GLN A 51 3.29 6.12 -10.55
CA GLN A 51 2.62 6.22 -11.83
C GLN A 51 1.12 5.98 -11.62
N THR A 52 0.31 6.95 -12.02
CA THR A 52 -1.14 6.80 -12.06
C THR A 52 -1.54 6.04 -13.32
N ILE A 53 -2.24 4.93 -13.15
CA ILE A 53 -2.77 4.12 -14.26
C ILE A 53 -4.22 4.48 -14.54
N SER A 54 -5.02 4.67 -13.48
CA SER A 54 -6.40 5.15 -13.56
C SER A 54 -6.82 5.81 -12.24
N ASN A 55 -8.06 6.30 -12.15
CA ASN A 55 -8.60 6.87 -10.91
C ASN A 55 -8.60 5.89 -9.72
N HIS A 56 -8.48 4.60 -9.98
CA HIS A 56 -8.55 3.54 -8.97
C HIS A 56 -7.28 2.69 -8.92
N GLU A 57 -6.20 3.11 -9.59
CA GLU A 57 -5.02 2.28 -9.75
C GLU A 57 -3.74 3.10 -9.88
N ILE A 58 -2.74 2.74 -9.07
CA ILE A 58 -1.39 3.30 -9.11
C ILE A 58 -0.34 2.18 -9.16
N ILE A 59 0.79 2.46 -9.78
CA ILE A 59 2.02 1.67 -9.69
C ILE A 59 3.04 2.50 -8.92
N VAL A 60 3.64 1.91 -7.89
CA VAL A 60 4.59 2.57 -7.02
C VAL A 60 5.91 1.83 -7.05
N ASN A 61 6.99 2.56 -7.28
CA ASN A 61 8.34 2.04 -7.13
C ASN A 61 8.84 2.35 -5.73
N LEU A 62 9.12 1.30 -4.95
CA LEU A 62 9.63 1.37 -3.58
C LEU A 62 11.10 0.98 -3.52
N TYR A 63 11.85 1.71 -2.73
CA TYR A 63 13.15 1.32 -2.21
C TYR A 63 12.98 0.94 -0.75
N ILE A 64 13.59 -0.15 -0.30
CA ILE A 64 13.46 -0.61 1.08
C ILE A 64 14.83 -1.01 1.59
N THR A 65 15.16 -0.55 2.79
CA THR A 65 16.37 -0.92 3.54
C THR A 65 15.98 -1.49 4.91
N GLY A 66 16.88 -2.26 5.54
CA GLY A 66 16.67 -2.85 6.86
C GLY A 66 17.88 -3.69 7.30
N GLU A 67 18.06 -3.86 8.62
CA GLU A 67 19.21 -4.59 9.19
C GLU A 67 19.11 -6.11 9.02
N ASP A 68 17.89 -6.67 8.90
CA ASP A 68 17.68 -8.11 8.86
C ASP A 68 16.70 -8.55 7.73
N LYS A 69 17.32 -9.07 6.66
CA LYS A 69 16.93 -10.27 5.88
C LYS A 69 15.77 -10.27 4.87
N ASP A 70 15.95 -11.27 3.99
CA ASP A 70 15.08 -11.93 3.01
C ASP A 70 14.07 -11.04 2.29
N ASP A 71 14.55 -10.50 1.17
CA ASP A 71 13.80 -9.70 0.19
C ASP A 71 12.39 -10.24 -0.08
N ASN A 72 12.19 -11.57 -0.09
CA ASN A 72 10.89 -12.18 -0.40
C ASN A 72 9.89 -12.11 0.75
N GLN A 73 10.33 -12.24 2.00
CA GLN A 73 9.45 -12.11 3.17
C GLN A 73 9.03 -10.65 3.36
N LEU A 74 9.97 -9.73 3.17
CA LEU A 74 9.74 -8.28 3.20
C LEU A 74 8.69 -7.84 2.16
N ARG A 75 8.85 -8.36 0.94
CA ARG A 75 7.96 -8.15 -0.20
C ARG A 75 6.52 -8.54 0.11
N GLY A 76 6.31 -9.76 0.62
CA GLY A 76 4.98 -10.25 1.00
C GLY A 76 4.37 -9.45 2.15
N PHE A 77 5.17 -9.17 3.17
CA PHE A 77 4.71 -8.45 4.36
C PHE A 77 4.18 -7.04 4.05
N ILE A 78 4.87 -6.28 3.19
CA ILE A 78 4.41 -4.94 2.79
C ILE A 78 3.09 -5.02 2.01
N VAL A 79 2.94 -6.00 1.13
CA VAL A 79 1.70 -6.24 0.37
C VAL A 79 0.54 -6.53 1.32
N ASP A 80 0.72 -7.48 2.24
CA ASP A 80 -0.31 -7.87 3.21
C ASP A 80 -0.73 -6.70 4.08
N ARG A 81 0.24 -5.89 4.55
CA ARG A 81 -0.01 -4.72 5.39
C ARG A 81 -0.83 -3.65 4.67
N ILE A 82 -0.53 -3.40 3.39
CA ILE A 82 -1.32 -2.48 2.57
C ILE A 82 -2.76 -3.00 2.52
N ILE A 83 -2.97 -4.26 2.15
CA ILE A 83 -4.31 -4.85 2.04
C ILE A 83 -5.08 -4.75 3.36
N ASP A 84 -4.44 -5.08 4.48
CA ASP A 84 -5.04 -5.02 5.82
C ASP A 84 -5.48 -3.61 6.21
N ASP A 85 -4.67 -2.59 5.92
CA ASP A 85 -4.99 -1.18 6.22
C ASP A 85 -6.23 -0.68 5.46
N TRP A 86 -6.54 -1.28 4.31
CA TRP A 86 -7.76 -0.96 3.54
C TRP A 86 -8.97 -1.82 3.93
N SER A 87 -8.75 -3.04 4.42
CA SER A 87 -9.77 -4.10 4.58
C SER A 87 -11.04 -3.69 5.34
N TRP A 88 -10.95 -2.68 6.21
CA TRP A 88 -12.09 -2.14 6.96
C TRP A 88 -13.03 -1.28 6.12
N ASN A 89 -12.54 -0.68 5.04
CA ASN A 89 -13.26 0.31 4.22
C ASN A 89 -13.40 -0.12 2.76
N ALA A 90 -12.40 -0.82 2.22
CA ALA A 90 -12.34 -1.22 0.83
C ALA A 90 -11.59 -2.53 0.61
N GLU A 91 -11.96 -3.22 -0.46
CA GLU A 91 -11.15 -4.26 -1.07
C GLU A 91 -10.15 -3.60 -2.02
N VAL A 92 -8.87 -3.85 -1.77
CA VAL A 92 -7.75 -3.38 -2.57
C VAL A 92 -6.89 -4.59 -2.93
N ILE A 93 -6.43 -4.64 -4.17
CA ILE A 93 -5.41 -5.59 -4.63
C ILE A 93 -4.07 -4.85 -4.57
N ALA A 94 -3.12 -5.41 -3.83
CA ALA A 94 -1.71 -5.01 -3.88
C ALA A 94 -0.90 -6.20 -4.41
N GLU A 95 -0.10 -6.00 -5.46
CA GLU A 95 0.69 -7.06 -6.09
C GLU A 95 2.08 -6.54 -6.49
N ILE A 96 3.09 -7.41 -6.41
CA ILE A 96 4.45 -7.10 -6.86
C ILE A 96 4.55 -7.41 -8.35
N ILE A 97 5.10 -6.49 -9.13
CA ILE A 97 5.23 -6.59 -10.59
C ILE A 97 6.65 -6.33 -11.09
#